data_AF-A0A6C0AWA9-F1
#
_entry.id   AF-A0A6C0AWA9-F1
#
_cell.length_a   1.000
_cell.length_b   1.000
_cell.length_c   1.000
_cell.angle_alpha   90.00
_cell.angle_beta   90.00
_cell.angle_gamma   90.00
#
_symmetry.space_group_name_H-M   'P 1'
#
loop_
_entity.id
_entity.type
_entity.pdbx_description
1 polymer ?
#
loop_
_entity_poly.entity_id
_entity_poly.type
_entity_poly.pdbx_seq_one_letter_code
_entity_poly.pdbx_strand_id
1 'polypeptide(L)' 'MDLPKELILEISEYANLHCYICGKKLCPWTMIGYSGIYLCMNECYV' A
#
# COMPACT_ATOMS: atom_id res chain seq x y z
N MET A 1 -11.08 15.92 3.81
CA MET A 1 -10.10 16.46 2.85
C MET A 1 -9.84 15.35 1.85
N ASP A 2 -10.31 15.51 0.61
CA ASP A 2 -9.98 14.57 -0.47
C ASP A 2 -8.63 14.99 -1.04
N LEU A 3 -7.57 14.24 -0.68
CA LEU A 3 -6.27 14.43 -1.30
C LEU A 3 -6.31 13.90 -2.75
N PRO A 4 -5.65 14.59 -3.70
CA PRO A 4 -5.51 14.08 -5.06
C PRO A 4 -4.87 12.68 -5.06
N LYS A 5 -5.41 11.78 -5.87
CA LYS A 5 -4.96 10.39 -5.98
C LYS A 5 -3.49 10.28 -6.38
N GLU A 6 -2.98 11.24 -7.16
CA GLU A 6 -1.57 11.30 -7.56
C GLU A 6 -0.66 11.58 -6.36
N LEU A 7 -0.98 12.57 -5.54
CA LEU A 7 -0.20 12.92 -4.35
C LEU A 7 -0.18 11.76 -3.34
N ILE A 8 -1.28 11.04 -3.23
CA ILE A 8 -1.41 9.83 -2.42
C ILE A 8 -0.40 8.75 -2.87
N LEU A 9 -0.27 8.53 -4.17
CA LEU A 9 0.65 7.54 -4.71
C LEU A 9 2.11 7.96 -4.48
N GLU A 10 2.43 9.25 -4.65
CA GLU A 10 3.75 9.79 -4.36
C GLU A 10 4.16 9.61 -2.89
N ILE A 11 3.26 9.91 -1.95
CA ILE A 11 3.50 9.70 -0.51
C ILE A 11 3.70 8.21 -0.21
N SER A 12 2.91 7.35 -0.84
CA SER A 12 3.00 5.90 -0.64
C SER A 12 4.32 5.33 -1.17
N GLU A 13 4.81 5.87 -2.28
CA GLU A 13 6.10 5.52 -2.86
C GLU A 13 7.26 6.03 -2.00
N TYR A 14 7.18 7.28 -1.52
CA TYR A 14 8.16 7.84 -0.58
C TYR A 14 8.23 7.05 0.73
N ALA A 15 7.08 6.64 1.26
CA ALA A 15 6.97 5.82 2.47
C ALA A 15 7.31 4.34 2.24
N ASN A 16 7.70 3.97 1.02
CA ASN A 16 8.06 2.61 0.63
C ASN A 16 6.97 1.57 0.94
N LEU A 17 5.69 1.95 0.78
CA LEU A 17 4.55 1.09 1.08
C LEU A 17 4.41 -0.02 0.03
N HIS A 18 4.97 -1.17 0.35
CA HIS A 18 4.90 -2.38 -0.46
C HIS A 18 4.28 -3.52 0.32
N CYS A 19 3.59 -4.40 -0.40
CA CYS A 19 3.08 -5.64 0.16
C CYS A 19 4.25 -6.49 0.65
N TYR A 20 4.20 -6.88 1.92
CA TYR A 20 5.23 -7.72 2.53
C TYR A 20 5.38 -9.08 1.82
N ILE A 21 4.29 -9.63 1.29
CA ILE A 21 4.31 -10.96 0.65
C ILE A 21 4.76 -10.87 -0.81
N CYS A 22 4.11 -10.04 -1.63
CA CYS A 22 4.32 -10.04 -3.08
C CYS A 22 5.08 -8.82 -3.62
N GLY A 23 5.52 -7.89 -2.76
CA GLY A 23 6.30 -6.72 -3.14
C GLY A 23 5.55 -5.67 -3.96
N LYS A 24 4.25 -5.83 -4.22
CA LYS A 24 3.45 -4.86 -4.99
C LYS A 24 3.33 -3.53 -4.25
N LYS A 25 3.43 -2.41 -4.97
CA LYS A 25 3.10 -1.09 -4.45
C LYS A 25 1.67 -1.08 -3.91
N LEU A 26 1.50 -0.51 -2.72
CA LEU A 26 0.20 -0.44 -2.05
C LEU A 26 -0.39 0.96 -2.13
N CYS A 27 -1.71 1.00 -2.29
CA CYS A 27 -2.50 2.19 -2.05
C CYS A 27 -3.06 2.09 -0.62
N PRO A 28 -2.84 3.07 0.27
CA PRO A 28 -3.29 3.02 1.66
C PRO A 28 -4.79 2.78 1.86
N TRP A 29 -5.62 3.10 0.87
CA TRP A 29 -7.07 2.95 0.86
C TRP A 29 -7.51 1.50 0.59
N THR A 30 -6.62 0.69 0.00
CA THR A 30 -6.91 -0.68 -0.44
C THR A 30 -5.89 -1.67 0.12
N MET A 31 -5.27 -1.34 1.26
CA MET A 31 -4.29 -2.20 1.93
C MET A 31 -4.78 -2.59 3.32
N ILE A 32 -4.23 -3.70 3.82
CA ILE A 32 -4.41 -4.15 5.19
C ILE A 32 -3.12 -3.84 5.95
N GLY A 33 -3.21 -3.00 6.97
CA GLY A 33 -2.07 -2.63 7.83
C GLY A 33 -2.17 -3.31 9.19
N TYR A 34 -1.09 -3.96 9.61
CA TYR A 34 -0.90 -4.47 10.97
C TYR A 34 0.48 -4.01 11.43
N SER A 35 0.62 -3.41 12.62
CA SER A 35 1.85 -2.77 13.14
C SER A 35 3.18 -3.23 12.51
N GLY A 36 3.62 -2.55 11.44
CA GLY A 36 4.89 -2.79 10.72
C GLY A 36 4.81 -3.68 9.47
N ILE A 37 3.65 -4.24 9.15
CA ILE A 37 3.39 -5.12 8.01
C ILE A 37 2.21 -4.54 7.19
N TYR A 38 2.44 -4.38 5.89
CA TYR A 38 1.42 -3.95 4.94
C TYR A 38 1.14 -5.07 3.93
N LEU A 39 -0.14 -5.36 3.69
CA LEU A 39 -0.58 -6.42 2.79
C LEU A 39 -1.51 -5.92 1.69
N CYS A 40 -1.42 -6.59 0.54
CA CYS A 40 -2.35 -6.43 -0.56
C CYS A 40 -3.73 -6.98 -0.15
N MET A 41 -4.83 -6.30 -0.49
CA MET A 41 -6.19 -6.85 -0.27
C MET A 41 -6.49 -8.07 -1.16
N ASN A 42 -5.71 -8.24 -2.23
CA ASN A 42 -5.80 -9.41 -3.08
C ASN A 42 -5.17 -10.61 -2.38
N GLU A 43 -5.63 -11.80 -2.74
CA GLU A 43 -4.93 -13.01 -2.37
C GLU A 43 -3.51 -12.97 -2.96
N CYS A 44 -2.50 -12.79 -2.10
CA CYS A 44 -1.12 -12.77 -2.51
C CYS A 44 -0.57 -14.23 -2.64
N TYR A 45 -1.39 -15.19 -3.12
CA TYR A 45 -1.01 -16.61 -3.30
C TYR A 45 0.08 -16.72 -4.37
N VAL A 46 1.17 -17.38 -3.98
CA VAL A 46 2.24 -17.85 -4.87
C VAL A 46 1.91 -19.25 -5.35
#